data_AF-A0A165LSD4-F1
#
_entry.id   AF-A0A165LSD4-F1
#
_cell.length_a   1.000
_cell.length_b   1.000
_cell.length_c   1.000
_cell.angle_alpha   90.00
_cell.angle_beta   90.00
_cell.angle_gamma   90.00
#
_symmetry.space_group_name_H-M   'P 1'
#
loop_
_entity.id
_entity.type
_entity.pdbx_description
1 polymer ?
#
loop_
_entity_poly.entity_id
_entity_poly.type
_entity_poly.pdbx_seq_one_letter_code
_entity_poly.pdbx_strand_id
1 'polypeptide(L)'
;MRSYTRPPPSARSPEPTPAIRFYDRNQPYYEFTNFALYPIHWDGRMYPTAEHLFQAHKFMPNEPKVAEHIRELPSSRDALEEAGRLRWFQRADWFDVNIRVMDNILEAKFTQHFSLRDMLLGTGTQQLIEDSPVDSFWGCGQDGLGRNELGKALMRLRDKLSAQPASAGDEFVWRSPPTGQTAHSEEQYTLFGSTTAQKIPRDWTTVPVIDEGKQPSGRLFLRRGSASPQKDSSPYSRWSWR
;
A
#
# COMPACT_ATOMS: atom_id res chain seq x y z
N MET A 1 -20.39 -66.95 19.49
CA MET A 1 -20.54 -65.90 18.46
C MET A 1 -20.31 -64.55 19.13
N ARG A 2 -19.19 -63.87 18.86
CA ARG A 2 -18.95 -62.50 19.36
C ARG A 2 -19.43 -61.53 18.29
N SER A 3 -20.49 -60.81 18.58
CA SER A 3 -21.05 -59.74 17.75
C SER A 3 -20.08 -58.56 17.72
N TYR A 4 -19.53 -58.28 16.54
CA TYR A 4 -18.76 -57.06 16.28
C TYR A 4 -19.72 -55.93 15.91
N THR A 5 -19.86 -54.96 16.81
CA THR A 5 -20.55 -53.69 16.51
C THR A 5 -19.55 -52.75 15.85
N ARG A 6 -19.86 -52.27 14.65
CA ARG A 6 -19.03 -51.31 13.92
C ARG A 6 -18.99 -49.98 14.69
N PRO A 7 -17.82 -49.38 14.95
CA PRO A 7 -17.76 -48.07 15.58
C PRO A 7 -18.45 -47.01 14.68
N PRO A 8 -19.08 -45.98 15.27
CA PRO A 8 -19.72 -44.92 14.50
C PRO A 8 -18.68 -44.18 13.64
N PRO A 9 -19.08 -43.66 12.46
CA PRO A 9 -18.16 -42.90 11.62
C PRO A 9 -17.66 -41.68 12.39
N SER A 10 -16.33 -41.56 12.50
CA SER A 10 -15.66 -40.39 13.05
C SER A 10 -16.20 -39.13 12.38
N ALA A 11 -16.62 -38.15 13.18
CA ALA A 11 -17.01 -36.83 12.69
C ALA A 11 -15.83 -36.28 11.88
N ARG A 12 -16.01 -36.14 10.56
CA ARG A 12 -14.99 -35.53 9.70
C ARG A 12 -14.77 -34.11 10.21
N SER A 13 -13.54 -33.79 10.58
CA SER A 13 -13.11 -32.40 10.74
C SER A 13 -13.51 -31.62 9.48
N PRO A 14 -14.02 -30.38 9.60
CA PRO A 14 -14.32 -29.59 8.41
C PRO A 14 -13.04 -29.45 7.58
N GLU A 15 -13.10 -29.86 6.33
CA GLU A 15 -12.02 -29.65 5.36
C GLU A 15 -11.70 -28.13 5.33
N PRO A 16 -10.42 -27.74 5.34
CA PRO A 16 -10.07 -26.33 5.33
C PRO A 16 -10.65 -25.67 4.09
N THR A 17 -11.44 -24.60 4.29
CA THR A 17 -11.98 -23.82 3.17
C THR A 17 -10.81 -23.28 2.35
N PRO A 18 -10.79 -23.47 1.02
CA PRO A 18 -9.67 -23.02 0.19
C PRO A 18 -9.44 -21.51 0.34
N ALA A 19 -8.17 -21.11 0.34
CA ALA A 19 -7.81 -19.70 0.39
C ALA A 19 -8.18 -18.98 -0.91
N ILE A 20 -8.64 -17.74 -0.80
CA ILE A 20 -8.85 -16.84 -1.93
C ILE A 20 -7.53 -16.13 -2.22
N ARG A 21 -7.06 -16.25 -3.46
CA ARG A 21 -5.87 -15.57 -3.97
C ARG A 21 -6.29 -14.43 -4.89
N PHE A 22 -5.67 -13.27 -4.74
CA PHE A 22 -5.94 -12.09 -5.57
C PHE A 22 -4.64 -11.38 -5.94
N TYR A 23 -4.49 -11.01 -7.22
CA TYR A 23 -3.33 -10.26 -7.71
C TYR A 23 -3.51 -9.79 -9.16
N ASP A 24 -3.88 -10.70 -10.07
CA ASP A 24 -4.00 -10.44 -11.50
C ASP A 24 -5.31 -9.71 -11.83
N ARG A 25 -5.22 -8.66 -12.67
CA ARG A 25 -6.36 -7.86 -13.15
C ARG A 25 -7.44 -8.69 -13.84
N ASN A 26 -7.06 -9.81 -14.44
CA ASN A 26 -7.96 -10.67 -15.19
C ASN A 26 -8.57 -11.80 -14.33
N GLN A 27 -8.31 -11.81 -13.03
CA GLN A 27 -8.80 -12.81 -12.08
C GLN A 27 -9.80 -12.19 -11.10
N PRO A 28 -10.70 -13.00 -10.50
CA PRO A 28 -11.60 -12.55 -9.47
C PRO A 28 -10.86 -11.89 -8.30
N TYR A 29 -11.53 -10.95 -7.62
CA TYR A 29 -11.01 -10.24 -6.44
C TYR A 29 -9.81 -9.33 -6.70
N TYR A 30 -9.49 -9.00 -7.96
CA TYR A 30 -8.48 -7.97 -8.27
C TYR A 30 -8.79 -6.64 -7.57
N GLU A 31 -10.07 -6.36 -7.35
CA GLU A 31 -10.58 -5.22 -6.63
C GLU A 31 -10.03 -5.10 -5.20
N PHE A 32 -9.55 -6.18 -4.60
CA PHE A 32 -8.90 -6.17 -3.28
C PHE A 32 -7.49 -5.58 -3.32
N THR A 33 -6.84 -5.55 -4.47
CA THR A 33 -5.52 -4.92 -4.63
C THR A 33 -5.60 -3.40 -4.44
N ASN A 34 -4.48 -2.79 -4.03
CA ASN A 34 -4.38 -1.34 -3.96
C ASN A 34 -4.31 -0.66 -5.34
N PHE A 35 -4.07 -1.45 -6.39
CA PHE A 35 -3.91 -0.99 -7.76
C PHE A 35 -5.23 -0.84 -8.51
N ALA A 36 -6.31 -1.44 -8.01
CA ALA A 36 -7.64 -1.35 -8.59
C ALA A 36 -8.19 0.09 -8.55
N LEU A 37 -8.87 0.50 -9.64
CA LEU A 37 -9.41 1.84 -9.84
C LEU A 37 -10.69 2.07 -9.03
N TYR A 38 -10.53 2.23 -7.72
CA TYR A 38 -11.58 2.64 -6.79
C TYR A 38 -11.17 3.95 -6.12
N PRO A 39 -11.65 5.09 -6.63
CA PRO A 39 -11.29 6.39 -6.09
C PRO A 39 -11.66 6.52 -4.62
N ILE A 40 -10.78 7.11 -3.82
CA ILE A 40 -10.98 7.31 -2.38
C ILE A 40 -11.00 8.81 -2.11
N HIS A 41 -12.07 9.27 -1.45
CA HIS A 41 -12.11 10.60 -0.87
C HIS A 41 -11.38 10.58 0.48
N TRP A 42 -10.37 11.42 0.63
CA TRP A 42 -9.56 11.50 1.84
C TRP A 42 -9.15 12.96 2.09
N ASP A 43 -9.49 13.51 3.26
CA ASP A 43 -9.21 14.88 3.67
C ASP A 43 -9.50 15.95 2.58
N GLY A 44 -10.68 15.88 1.98
CA GLY A 44 -11.13 16.83 0.95
C GLY A 44 -10.53 16.61 -0.44
N ARG A 45 -9.67 15.61 -0.61
CA ARG A 45 -9.01 15.26 -1.89
C ARG A 45 -9.52 13.93 -2.42
N MET A 46 -9.51 13.77 -3.74
CA MET A 46 -9.75 12.49 -4.40
C MET A 46 -8.43 11.85 -4.82
N TYR A 47 -8.25 10.59 -4.43
CA TYR A 47 -7.12 9.75 -4.83
C TYR A 47 -7.64 8.68 -5.82
N PRO A 48 -7.01 8.49 -7.00
CA PRO A 48 -7.51 7.55 -8.00
C PRO A 48 -7.55 6.10 -7.51
N THR A 49 -6.60 5.70 -6.66
CA THR A 49 -6.52 4.37 -6.06
C THR A 49 -5.98 4.43 -4.63
N ALA A 50 -6.15 3.34 -3.89
CA ALA A 50 -5.50 3.14 -2.59
C ALA A 50 -3.97 3.26 -2.68
N GLU A 51 -3.37 2.83 -3.78
CA GLU A 51 -1.93 2.96 -4.01
C GLU A 51 -1.49 4.44 -4.04
N HIS A 52 -2.22 5.31 -4.76
CA HIS A 52 -1.91 6.75 -4.75
C HIS A 52 -1.93 7.33 -3.34
N LEU A 53 -2.96 7.00 -2.56
CA LEU A 53 -3.12 7.49 -1.21
C LEU A 53 -2.00 6.95 -0.29
N PHE A 54 -1.71 5.66 -0.37
CA PHE A 54 -0.67 5.01 0.43
C PHE A 54 0.72 5.59 0.14
N GLN A 55 1.04 5.82 -1.14
CA GLN A 55 2.30 6.43 -1.54
C GLN A 55 2.38 7.90 -1.14
N ALA A 56 1.29 8.66 -1.25
CA ALA A 56 1.24 10.05 -0.79
C ALA A 56 1.45 10.18 0.73
N HIS A 57 0.89 9.25 1.53
CA HIS A 57 1.04 9.24 3.00
C HIS A 57 2.48 9.17 3.49
N LYS A 58 3.40 8.68 2.64
CA LYS A 58 4.85 8.69 2.91
C LYS A 58 5.41 10.11 3.06
N PHE A 59 4.78 11.09 2.42
CA PHE A 59 5.30 12.45 2.30
C PHE A 59 4.42 13.50 2.98
N MET A 60 3.14 13.21 3.24
CA MET A 60 2.20 14.19 3.81
C MET A 60 2.72 15.01 5.00
N PRO A 61 3.40 14.45 6.02
CA PRO A 61 3.82 15.23 7.19
C PRO A 61 4.95 16.22 6.91
N ASN A 62 5.87 15.88 6.02
CA ASN A 62 7.12 16.62 5.82
C ASN A 62 7.16 17.36 4.48
N GLU A 63 6.54 16.79 3.45
CA GLU A 63 6.63 17.20 2.05
C GLU A 63 5.25 17.14 1.36
N PRO A 64 4.28 17.98 1.77
CA PRO A 64 2.91 17.94 1.26
C PRO A 64 2.82 18.19 -0.26
N LYS A 65 3.77 18.95 -0.84
CA LYS A 65 3.84 19.16 -2.29
C LYS A 65 4.17 17.87 -3.05
N VAL A 66 5.03 17.02 -2.48
CA VAL A 66 5.35 15.70 -3.05
C VAL A 66 4.14 14.78 -2.93
N ALA A 67 3.42 14.81 -1.80
CA ALA A 67 2.20 14.05 -1.62
C ALA A 67 1.11 14.43 -2.65
N GLU A 68 0.92 15.73 -2.91
CA GLU A 68 0.00 16.21 -3.96
C GLU A 68 0.46 15.78 -5.36
N HIS A 69 1.76 15.87 -5.66
CA HIS A 69 2.30 15.39 -6.93
C HIS A 69 1.99 13.91 -7.16
N ILE A 70 2.22 13.07 -6.15
CA ILE A 70 1.95 11.63 -6.22
C ILE A 70 0.46 11.35 -6.43
N ARG A 71 -0.42 12.10 -5.77
CA ARG A 71 -1.88 11.98 -5.94
C ARG A 71 -2.32 12.21 -7.39
N GLU A 72 -1.64 13.08 -8.11
CA GLU A 72 -2.00 13.53 -9.46
C GLU A 72 -1.38 12.69 -10.59
N LEU A 73 -0.58 11.68 -10.26
CA LEU A 73 0.01 10.80 -11.26
C LEU A 73 -1.05 9.97 -12.00
N PRO A 74 -0.79 9.59 -13.27
CA PRO A 74 -1.82 8.99 -14.11
C PRO A 74 -2.10 7.52 -13.78
N SER A 75 -1.21 6.82 -13.09
CA SER A 75 -1.40 5.42 -12.73
C SER A 75 -0.85 5.05 -11.35
N SER A 76 -1.43 4.00 -10.75
CA SER A 76 -0.96 3.41 -9.49
C SER A 76 0.52 2.99 -9.57
N ARG A 77 0.98 2.57 -10.75
CA ARG A 77 2.39 2.20 -10.97
C ARG A 77 3.28 3.42 -10.91
N ASP A 78 2.89 4.52 -11.55
CA ASP A 78 3.65 5.78 -11.52
C ASP A 78 3.74 6.32 -10.09
N ALA A 79 2.65 6.25 -9.32
CA ALA A 79 2.64 6.64 -7.91
C ALA A 79 3.63 5.84 -7.05
N LEU A 80 3.68 4.52 -7.23
CA LEU A 80 4.65 3.65 -6.55
C LEU A 80 6.10 3.97 -6.95
N GLU A 81 6.36 4.08 -8.26
CA GLU A 81 7.70 4.32 -8.79
C GLU A 81 8.24 5.68 -8.36
N GLU A 82 7.44 6.73 -8.47
CA GLU A 82 7.83 8.10 -8.12
C GLU A 82 8.09 8.25 -6.61
N ALA A 83 7.24 7.66 -5.77
CA ALA A 83 7.48 7.59 -4.33
C ALA A 83 8.79 6.85 -3.99
N GLY A 84 9.13 5.80 -4.73
CA GLY A 84 10.40 5.10 -4.60
C GLY A 84 11.61 5.96 -4.98
N ARG A 85 11.49 6.75 -6.05
CA ARG A 85 12.52 7.72 -6.49
C ARG A 85 12.74 8.79 -5.44
N LEU A 86 11.66 9.27 -4.82
CA LEU A 86 11.65 10.34 -3.82
C LEU A 86 11.81 9.85 -2.38
N ARG A 87 12.13 8.57 -2.13
CA ARG A 87 12.19 7.96 -0.79
C ARG A 87 13.00 8.74 0.25
N TRP A 88 13.97 9.55 -0.15
CA TRP A 88 14.77 10.38 0.77
C TRP A 88 13.95 11.46 1.49
N PHE A 89 12.80 11.83 0.93
CA PHE A 89 11.85 12.78 1.49
C PHE A 89 10.74 12.11 2.33
N GLN A 90 10.76 10.78 2.41
CA GLN A 90 9.77 10.03 3.17
C GLN A 90 9.89 10.31 4.67
N ARG A 91 8.75 10.33 5.36
CA ARG A 91 8.69 10.39 6.83
C ARG A 91 9.53 9.29 7.48
N ALA A 92 10.28 9.65 8.53
CA ALA A 92 11.26 8.76 9.15
C ALA A 92 10.64 7.53 9.84
N ASP A 93 9.41 7.64 10.33
CA ASP A 93 8.66 6.59 11.04
C ASP A 93 7.81 5.72 10.09
N TRP A 94 8.06 5.75 8.77
CA TRP A 94 7.20 5.09 7.80
C TRP A 94 6.97 3.61 8.08
N PHE A 95 8.02 2.87 8.42
CA PHE A 95 7.93 1.43 8.67
C PHE A 95 7.20 1.09 9.97
N ASP A 96 7.11 2.04 10.91
CA ASP A 96 6.35 1.87 12.15
C ASP A 96 4.85 2.12 11.94
N VAL A 97 4.49 2.92 10.93
CA VAL A 97 3.09 3.35 10.70
C VAL A 97 2.43 2.73 9.48
N ASN A 98 3.18 2.11 8.56
CA ASN A 98 2.67 1.69 7.24
C ASN A 98 1.45 0.75 7.33
N ILE A 99 1.43 -0.20 8.27
CA ILE A 99 0.31 -1.13 8.46
C ILE A 99 -0.93 -0.39 8.90
N ARG A 100 -0.82 0.51 9.90
CA ARG A 100 -1.95 1.31 10.38
C ARG A 100 -2.48 2.25 9.30
N VAL A 101 -1.58 2.85 8.51
CA VAL A 101 -1.97 3.67 7.35
C VAL A 101 -2.74 2.81 6.34
N MET A 102 -2.27 1.61 6.03
CA MET A 102 -2.97 0.70 5.12
C MET A 102 -4.35 0.30 5.64
N ASP A 103 -4.46 -0.05 6.92
CA ASP A 103 -5.73 -0.42 7.55
C ASP A 103 -6.77 0.72 7.38
N ASN A 104 -6.36 1.97 7.62
CA ASN A 104 -7.22 3.13 7.46
C ASN A 104 -7.62 3.38 6.00
N ILE A 105 -6.70 3.19 5.05
CA ILE A 105 -6.96 3.37 3.62
C ILE A 105 -7.94 2.31 3.11
N LEU A 106 -7.76 1.05 3.52
CA LEU A 106 -8.68 -0.03 3.17
C LEU A 106 -10.05 0.22 3.79
N GLU A 107 -10.12 0.66 5.05
CA GLU A 107 -11.39 1.05 5.65
C GLU A 107 -12.10 2.13 4.84
N ALA A 108 -11.41 3.21 4.46
CA ALA A 108 -11.99 4.24 3.60
C ALA A 108 -12.45 3.68 2.24
N LYS A 109 -11.62 2.89 1.57
CA LYS A 109 -11.96 2.25 0.29
C LYS A 109 -13.22 1.40 0.39
N PHE A 110 -13.29 0.48 1.34
CA PHE A 110 -14.40 -0.47 1.42
C PHE A 110 -15.67 0.15 2.01
N THR A 111 -15.57 1.20 2.84
CA THR A 111 -16.76 1.92 3.34
C THR A 111 -17.34 2.90 2.33
N GLN A 112 -16.53 3.45 1.42
CA GLN A 112 -17.00 4.33 0.35
C GLN A 112 -17.56 3.55 -0.86
N HIS A 113 -17.18 2.28 -1.03
CA HIS A 113 -17.62 1.42 -2.13
C HIS A 113 -18.37 0.19 -1.60
N PHE A 114 -19.70 0.28 -1.47
CA PHE A 114 -20.53 -0.78 -0.88
C PHE A 114 -20.40 -2.14 -1.59
N SER A 115 -20.24 -2.17 -2.92
CA SER A 115 -20.01 -3.41 -3.66
C SER A 115 -18.72 -4.14 -3.24
N LEU A 116 -17.67 -3.39 -2.89
CA LEU A 116 -16.43 -3.97 -2.35
C LEU A 116 -16.61 -4.48 -0.93
N ARG A 117 -17.34 -3.73 -0.09
CA ARG A 117 -17.70 -4.21 1.25
C ARG A 117 -18.45 -5.53 1.19
N ASP A 118 -19.46 -5.63 0.34
CA ASP A 118 -20.25 -6.85 0.19
C ASP A 118 -19.39 -7.99 -0.37
N MET A 119 -18.52 -7.71 -1.34
CA MET A 119 -17.56 -8.69 -1.86
C MET A 119 -16.63 -9.20 -0.75
N LEU A 120 -16.10 -8.31 0.11
CA LEU A 120 -15.23 -8.67 1.23
C LEU A 120 -15.96 -9.51 2.29
N LEU A 121 -17.16 -9.11 2.68
CA LEU A 121 -18.00 -9.87 3.62
C LEU A 121 -18.39 -11.25 3.03
N GLY A 122 -18.64 -11.30 1.72
CA GLY A 122 -18.94 -12.53 0.98
C GLY A 122 -17.80 -13.56 0.97
N THR A 123 -16.57 -13.17 1.32
CA THR A 123 -15.45 -14.11 1.49
C THR A 123 -15.64 -15.04 2.70
N GLY A 124 -16.54 -14.69 3.63
CA GLY A 124 -16.81 -15.47 4.84
C GLY A 124 -15.57 -15.55 5.73
N THR A 125 -15.16 -16.77 6.09
CA THR A 125 -13.97 -17.02 6.92
C THR A 125 -12.75 -17.43 6.11
N GLN A 126 -12.80 -17.34 4.78
CA GLN A 126 -11.69 -17.75 3.91
C GLN A 126 -10.45 -16.90 4.16
N GLN A 127 -9.28 -17.53 4.06
CA GLN A 127 -8.00 -16.83 4.06
C GLN A 127 -7.90 -15.99 2.78
N LEU A 128 -7.45 -14.75 2.91
CA LEU A 128 -7.19 -13.85 1.79
C LEU A 128 -5.68 -13.73 1.59
N ILE A 129 -5.20 -14.04 0.39
CA ILE A 129 -3.78 -14.03 0.05
C ILE A 129 -3.56 -13.09 -1.13
N GLU A 130 -2.78 -12.03 -0.93
CA GLU A 130 -2.26 -11.26 -2.05
C GLU A 130 -1.15 -12.07 -2.73
N ASP A 131 -1.43 -12.55 -3.94
CA ASP A 131 -0.63 -13.53 -4.67
C ASP A 131 0.49 -12.87 -5.49
N SER A 132 1.07 -11.79 -4.96
CA SER A 132 2.17 -11.08 -5.62
C SER A 132 3.45 -11.92 -5.55
N PRO A 133 4.03 -12.31 -6.71
CA PRO A 133 5.25 -13.11 -6.73
C PRO A 133 6.50 -12.29 -6.37
N VAL A 134 6.38 -10.96 -6.28
CA VAL A 134 7.52 -10.04 -6.10
C VAL A 134 7.48 -9.25 -4.79
N ASP A 135 6.33 -9.21 -4.11
CA ASP A 135 6.18 -8.52 -2.82
C ASP A 135 5.99 -9.54 -1.69
N SER A 136 7.04 -9.73 -0.88
CA SER A 136 7.01 -10.63 0.27
C SER A 136 6.56 -9.95 1.57
N PHE A 137 6.32 -8.65 1.57
CA PHE A 137 5.81 -7.93 2.74
C PHE A 137 4.28 -7.82 2.66
N TRP A 138 3.76 -7.21 1.60
CA TRP A 138 2.33 -7.07 1.40
C TRP A 138 1.68 -8.37 0.90
N GLY A 139 2.44 -9.18 0.15
CA GLY A 139 1.98 -10.42 -0.45
C GLY A 139 2.68 -11.67 0.03
N CYS A 140 2.41 -12.77 -0.66
CA CYS A 140 3.01 -14.07 -0.36
C CYS A 140 4.42 -14.24 -0.95
N GLY A 141 4.88 -13.34 -1.83
CA GLY A 141 6.19 -13.47 -2.49
C GLY A 141 6.32 -14.72 -3.37
N GLN A 142 7.50 -14.89 -3.95
CA GLN A 142 7.79 -15.95 -4.93
C GLN A 142 7.69 -17.37 -4.35
N ASP A 143 8.04 -17.56 -3.09
CA ASP A 143 8.03 -18.86 -2.39
C ASP A 143 6.72 -19.13 -1.65
N GLY A 144 5.78 -18.17 -1.64
CA GLY A 144 4.54 -18.25 -0.90
C GLY A 144 4.68 -18.07 0.61
N LEU A 145 5.88 -17.72 1.10
CA LEU A 145 6.20 -17.56 2.53
C LEU A 145 6.25 -16.10 2.98
N GLY A 146 5.88 -15.17 2.09
CA GLY A 146 5.75 -13.76 2.39
C GLY A 146 4.73 -13.48 3.51
N ARG A 147 4.85 -12.29 4.09
CA ARG A 147 4.06 -11.89 5.25
C ARG A 147 2.58 -11.71 4.93
N ASN A 148 2.20 -11.48 3.67
CA ASN A 148 0.81 -11.28 3.26
C ASN A 148 0.08 -10.23 4.12
N GLU A 149 0.75 -9.10 4.43
CA GLU A 149 0.16 -8.06 5.29
C GLU A 149 -1.10 -7.44 4.70
N LEU A 150 -1.23 -7.40 3.36
CA LEU A 150 -2.44 -6.89 2.71
C LEU A 150 -3.63 -7.82 2.92
N GLY A 151 -3.44 -9.12 2.71
CA GLY A 151 -4.45 -10.13 3.00
C GLY A 151 -4.89 -10.11 4.46
N LYS A 152 -3.93 -9.99 5.39
CA LYS A 152 -4.21 -9.83 6.83
C LYS A 152 -4.99 -8.55 7.14
N ALA A 153 -4.64 -7.43 6.52
CA ALA A 153 -5.35 -6.15 6.69
C ALA A 153 -6.82 -6.25 6.23
N LEU A 154 -7.07 -6.87 5.08
CA LEU A 154 -8.42 -7.13 4.59
C LEU A 154 -9.22 -8.04 5.52
N MET A 155 -8.59 -9.08 6.09
CA MET A 155 -9.27 -9.95 7.07
C MET A 155 -9.59 -9.19 8.37
N ARG A 156 -8.67 -8.36 8.89
CA ARG A 156 -8.97 -7.48 10.04
C ARG A 156 -10.14 -6.55 9.76
N LEU A 157 -10.18 -5.96 8.56
CA LEU A 157 -11.27 -5.09 8.13
C LEU A 157 -12.60 -5.84 8.01
N ARG A 158 -12.59 -7.05 7.41
CA ARG A 158 -13.76 -7.92 7.31
C ARG A 158 -14.35 -8.20 8.69
N ASP A 159 -13.50 -8.59 9.64
CA ASP A 159 -13.93 -8.91 11.01
C ASP A 159 -14.54 -7.67 11.69
N LYS A 160 -13.90 -6.50 11.51
CA LYS A 160 -14.43 -5.20 11.99
C LYS A 160 -15.80 -4.87 11.39
N LEU A 161 -15.98 -5.04 10.07
CA LEU A 161 -17.24 -4.74 9.38
C LEU A 161 -18.35 -5.74 9.68
N SER A 162 -18.00 -6.98 9.99
CA SER A 162 -18.95 -8.05 10.35
C SER A 162 -19.48 -7.88 11.78
N ALA A 163 -18.69 -7.28 12.67
CA ALA A 163 -19.08 -6.98 14.05
C ALA A 163 -19.98 -5.73 14.16
N GLN A 164 -20.04 -4.89 13.12
CA GLN A 164 -20.96 -3.77 13.09
C GLN A 164 -22.35 -4.29 12.69
N PRO A 165 -23.39 -4.10 13.53
CA PRO A 165 -24.75 -4.40 13.09
C PRO A 165 -25.04 -3.59 11.83
N ALA A 166 -25.71 -4.20 10.86
CA ALA A 166 -26.24 -3.48 9.71
C ALA A 166 -27.19 -2.40 10.25
N SER A 167 -26.68 -1.17 10.44
CA SER A 167 -27.51 -0.04 10.79
C SER A 167 -28.48 0.16 9.63
N ALA A 168 -29.75 -0.12 9.89
CA ALA A 168 -30.83 0.15 8.96
C ALA A 168 -30.79 1.63 8.58
N GLY A 169 -30.53 1.92 7.30
CA GLY A 169 -31.07 3.11 6.64
C GLY A 169 -30.49 4.49 6.97
N ASP A 170 -29.36 4.65 7.65
CA ASP A 170 -28.80 5.98 7.89
C ASP A 170 -27.61 6.28 6.96
N GLU A 171 -27.77 7.38 6.21
CA GLU A 171 -26.76 8.05 5.40
C GLU A 171 -25.50 8.30 6.23
N PHE A 172 -24.49 7.43 6.09
CA PHE A 172 -23.24 7.51 6.84
C PHE A 172 -22.39 8.68 6.30
N VAL A 173 -22.57 9.85 6.90
CA VAL A 173 -21.71 11.03 6.66
C VAL A 173 -20.39 10.83 7.41
N TRP A 174 -19.31 10.55 6.67
CA TRP A 174 -17.94 10.56 7.21
C TRP A 174 -17.63 11.92 7.84
N ARG A 175 -17.46 11.94 9.17
CA ARG A 175 -16.90 13.09 9.90
C ARG A 175 -15.44 12.77 10.20
N SER A 176 -14.54 13.58 9.68
CA SER A 176 -13.09 13.45 9.92
C SER A 176 -12.78 13.36 11.43
N PRO A 177 -11.76 12.59 11.84
CA PRO A 177 -11.32 12.56 13.23
C PRO A 177 -10.83 13.95 13.67
N PRO A 178 -11.06 14.37 14.93
CA PRO A 178 -10.70 15.71 15.38
C PRO A 178 -9.18 15.86 15.35
N THR A 179 -8.71 16.78 14.51
CA THR A 179 -7.34 17.29 14.56
C THR A 179 -7.18 18.03 15.89
N GLY A 180 -6.17 17.65 16.66
CA GLY A 180 -5.87 18.27 17.95
C GLY A 180 -5.76 19.79 17.81
N GLN A 181 -6.45 20.49 18.70
CA GLN A 181 -6.41 21.93 18.85
C GLN A 181 -4.98 22.38 19.17
N THR A 182 -4.42 23.24 18.33
CA THR A 182 -3.55 24.33 18.79
C THR A 182 -4.09 25.61 18.19
N ALA A 183 -4.59 26.46 19.08
CA ALA A 183 -5.12 27.78 18.80
C ALA A 183 -4.04 28.66 18.18
N HIS A 184 -4.34 29.29 17.05
CA HIS A 184 -3.81 30.60 16.72
C HIS A 184 -4.92 31.44 16.08
N SER A 185 -5.04 32.63 16.65
CA SER A 185 -6.02 33.68 16.44
C SER A 185 -6.14 34.14 14.99
N GLU A 186 -7.39 34.31 14.56
CA GLU A 186 -7.78 35.13 13.41
C GLU A 186 -7.40 36.58 13.65
N GLU A 187 -6.55 37.16 12.79
CA GLU A 187 -6.55 38.61 12.55
C GLU A 187 -6.36 38.91 11.04
N GLN A 188 -7.45 39.47 10.49
CA GLN A 188 -7.50 40.57 9.52
C GLN A 188 -7.16 40.30 8.04
N TYR A 189 -8.24 40.21 7.25
CA TYR A 189 -8.29 40.50 5.82
C TYR A 189 -8.22 42.01 5.55
N THR A 190 -7.25 42.46 4.76
CA THR A 190 -7.37 43.70 3.96
C THR A 190 -6.74 43.50 2.59
N LEU A 191 -7.49 43.93 1.56
CA LEU A 191 -7.17 43.91 0.14
C LEU A 191 -5.80 44.54 -0.17
N PHE A 192 -5.06 43.97 -1.15
CA PHE A 192 -4.67 44.61 -2.41
C PHE A 192 -3.77 43.66 -3.24
N GLY A 193 -3.94 43.68 -4.56
CA GLY A 193 -2.85 43.37 -5.49
C GLY A 193 -2.95 42.02 -6.22
N SER A 194 -3.53 42.07 -7.41
CA SER A 194 -3.27 41.14 -8.52
C SER A 194 -1.77 40.88 -8.71
N THR A 195 -1.32 39.62 -8.67
CA THR A 195 -0.02 39.20 -9.21
C THR A 195 -0.07 37.72 -9.64
N THR A 196 0.07 37.53 -10.96
CA THR A 196 0.72 36.44 -11.70
C THR A 196 0.89 35.08 -11.01
N ALA A 197 0.25 34.06 -11.60
CA ALA A 197 0.55 32.65 -11.37
C ALA A 197 2.04 32.36 -11.58
N GLN A 198 2.77 32.12 -10.48
CA GLN A 198 4.14 31.61 -10.54
C GLN A 198 4.10 30.10 -10.78
N LYS A 199 4.54 29.73 -11.99
CA LYS A 199 4.94 28.38 -12.38
C LYS A 199 5.95 27.83 -11.37
N ILE A 200 5.65 26.66 -10.81
CA ILE A 200 6.62 25.86 -10.05
C ILE A 200 7.81 25.51 -10.99
N PRO A 201 9.07 25.69 -10.58
CA PRO A 201 10.22 25.24 -11.36
C PRO A 201 10.21 23.71 -11.51
N ARG A 202 10.27 23.24 -12.75
CA ARG A 202 10.27 21.83 -13.17
C ARG A 202 11.65 21.18 -13.01
N ASP A 203 12.26 21.22 -11.85
CA ASP A 203 13.55 20.53 -11.69
C ASP A 203 13.66 19.81 -10.35
N TRP A 204 13.13 18.59 -10.34
CA TRP A 204 13.40 17.56 -9.33
C TRP A 204 14.39 16.50 -9.85
N THR A 205 15.04 16.77 -10.99
CA THR A 205 15.83 15.80 -11.75
C THR A 205 17.26 15.61 -11.26
N THR A 206 17.70 16.33 -10.23
CA THR A 206 19.06 16.19 -9.71
C THR A 206 19.06 15.55 -8.33
N VAL A 207 19.27 14.24 -8.31
CA VAL A 207 19.80 13.54 -7.12
C VAL A 207 21.27 13.95 -7.00
N PRO A 208 21.79 14.40 -5.84
CA PRO A 208 23.20 14.70 -5.72
C PRO A 208 24.02 13.42 -5.93
N VAL A 209 24.87 13.42 -6.96
CA VAL A 209 25.97 12.47 -7.11
C VAL A 209 27.00 12.85 -6.05
N ILE A 210 27.13 12.03 -5.02
CA ILE A 210 28.24 12.11 -4.07
C ILE A 210 29.51 11.63 -4.79
N ASP A 211 30.47 12.54 -4.88
CA ASP A 211 31.83 12.33 -5.37
C ASP A 211 32.60 11.45 -4.36
N GLU A 212 32.69 10.14 -4.64
CA GLU A 212 33.58 9.24 -3.91
C GLU A 212 35.03 9.47 -4.34
N GLY A 213 35.64 10.52 -3.80
CA GLY A 213 37.01 10.92 -4.09
C GLY A 213 37.85 11.16 -2.84
N LYS A 214 38.21 10.10 -2.10
CA LYS A 214 39.49 10.01 -1.34
C LYS A 214 39.68 8.64 -0.65
N GLN A 215 40.53 7.80 -1.23
CA GLN A 215 41.33 6.79 -0.50
C GLN A 215 42.78 6.94 -0.99
N PRO A 216 43.78 6.98 -0.09
CA PRO A 216 45.16 7.19 -0.49
C PRO A 216 45.81 5.89 -1.00
N SER A 217 46.74 6.13 -1.92
CA SER A 217 47.66 5.22 -2.58
C SER A 217 48.25 4.08 -1.73
N GLY A 218 48.15 2.86 -2.26
CA GLY A 218 48.97 1.70 -1.89
C GLY A 218 49.08 0.74 -3.07
N ARG A 219 50.27 0.66 -3.68
CA ARG A 219 50.63 -0.16 -4.84
C ARG A 219 50.95 -1.60 -4.37
N LEU A 220 50.48 -2.66 -5.06
CA LEU A 220 51.31 -3.75 -5.65
C LEU A 220 50.48 -4.95 -6.19
N PHE A 221 50.61 -5.15 -7.52
CA PHE A 221 50.74 -6.38 -8.34
C PHE A 221 49.77 -7.59 -8.31
N LEU A 222 49.22 -7.83 -9.53
CA LEU A 222 49.00 -9.08 -10.31
C LEU A 222 48.27 -10.29 -9.67
N ARG A 223 47.17 -10.73 -10.29
CA ARG A 223 47.17 -11.76 -11.38
C ARG A 223 45.78 -11.89 -12.04
N ARG A 224 45.79 -12.23 -13.34
CA ARG A 224 44.64 -12.44 -14.23
C ARG A 224 43.74 -13.60 -13.79
N GLY A 225 42.43 -13.41 -13.96
CA GLY A 225 41.41 -14.46 -14.09
C GLY A 225 40.29 -13.93 -14.98
N SER A 226 40.20 -14.43 -16.20
CA SER A 226 39.23 -14.09 -17.22
C SER A 226 37.92 -14.84 -17.04
N ALA A 227 36.78 -14.15 -16.98
CA ALA A 227 35.47 -14.69 -17.35
C ALA A 227 34.55 -13.53 -17.79
N SER A 228 33.95 -13.68 -18.96
CA SER A 228 33.05 -12.74 -19.64
C SER A 228 31.78 -12.44 -18.84
N PRO A 229 31.20 -11.23 -18.90
CA PRO A 229 29.88 -10.97 -18.35
C PRO A 229 28.80 -11.35 -19.38
N GLN A 230 27.99 -12.37 -19.06
CA GLN A 230 26.67 -12.52 -19.66
C GLN A 230 25.81 -11.33 -19.21
N LYS A 231 25.33 -10.55 -20.17
CA LYS A 231 24.27 -9.57 -19.98
C LYS A 231 22.99 -10.33 -19.66
N ASP A 232 22.60 -10.35 -18.40
CA ASP A 232 21.25 -10.71 -18.00
C ASP A 232 20.48 -9.42 -17.72
N SER A 233 19.72 -8.98 -18.72
CA SER A 233 18.82 -7.85 -18.66
C SER A 233 17.48 -8.33 -18.11
N SER A 234 17.34 -8.32 -16.78
CA SER A 234 16.05 -8.42 -16.09
C SER A 234 15.87 -7.20 -15.18
N PRO A 235 14.83 -6.35 -15.37
CA PRO A 235 14.64 -5.12 -14.60
C PRO A 235 14.14 -5.35 -13.16
N TYR A 236 14.02 -6.60 -12.71
CA TYR A 236 13.42 -6.94 -11.42
C TYR A 236 14.49 -7.37 -10.40
N SER A 237 15.22 -6.43 -9.81
CA SER A 237 16.16 -6.75 -8.72
C SER A 237 16.41 -5.64 -7.70
N ARG A 238 15.50 -4.66 -7.54
CA ARG A 238 15.78 -3.52 -6.62
C ARG A 238 14.67 -3.15 -5.63
N TRP A 239 13.92 -4.14 -5.15
CA TRP A 239 12.94 -3.91 -4.07
C TRP A 239 13.06 -4.99 -3.01
N SER A 240 14.15 -4.93 -2.24
CA SER A 240 14.27 -5.67 -0.99
C SER A 240 13.90 -4.74 0.16
N TRP A 241 12.69 -4.90 0.67
CA TRP A 241 12.28 -4.33 1.95
C TRP A 241 13.04 -5.09 3.05
N ARG A 242 14.07 -4.46 3.60
CA ARG A 242 14.72 -4.88 4.84
C ARG A 242 14.21 -4.04 5.99
#